data_AF-E7S0J7-F1
#
_entry.id   AF-E7S0J7-F1
#
_cell.length_a   1.000
_cell.length_b   1.000
_cell.length_c   1.000
_cell.angle_alpha   90.00
_cell.angle_beta   90.00
_cell.angle_gamma   90.00
#
_symmetry.space_group_name_H-M   'P 1'
#
loop_
_entity.id
_entity.type
_entity.pdbx_description
1 polymer ?
#
loop_
_entity_poly.entity_id
_entity_poly.type
_entity_poly.pdbx_seq_one_letter_code
_entity_poly.pdbx_strand_id
1 'polypeptide(L)'
;MDYVQAAYENSSAAKLMPFEEFWEKGVVTLPTPEAAHSWVRHGDFRADPVKNPLHTPSGRIEMYSATIEKMNLPDCPPMPKWLEPGEYLGNAKEGQVHVVSPHPYMRLHSQMANAEPLRKTYAVQTREPLLINTQDAKKRGIRDGDLVELYNERGALVVGARVSDRIMPGVVSIYEGAWPQLDSKGRCNNGLVNFITSSRPASGLTQATTANTCLASLRKCTDADPGGSKAYQAPQIIQKTDLKIDEDVFGLERAAALREKALASMSPGEKIFYQRCTVCHGPRDPAQFTPRQWQGITQSMFPRAGLNEEEKKLVREFLMQNAKPE
;
A
#
# COMPACT_ATOMS: atom_id res chain seq x y z
N MET A 1 -18.59 20.70 -9.53
CA MET A 1 -19.81 20.07 -8.96
C MET A 1 -20.33 18.97 -9.88
N ASP A 2 -20.22 19.14 -11.19
CA ASP A 2 -20.78 18.26 -12.24
C ASP A 2 -20.37 16.79 -12.11
N TYR A 3 -19.14 16.50 -11.67
CA TYR A 3 -18.69 15.11 -11.48
C TYR A 3 -19.42 14.40 -10.33
N VAL A 4 -19.85 15.13 -9.30
CA VAL A 4 -20.56 14.54 -8.15
C VAL A 4 -21.99 14.22 -8.54
N GLN A 5 -22.65 15.15 -9.25
CA GLN A 5 -23.98 14.93 -9.81
C GLN A 5 -23.96 13.77 -10.81
N ALA A 6 -23.01 13.74 -11.76
CA ALA A 6 -22.90 12.64 -12.71
C ALA A 6 -22.61 11.30 -12.02
N ALA A 7 -21.77 11.26 -10.98
CA ALA A 7 -21.52 10.03 -10.23
C ALA A 7 -22.78 9.55 -9.49
N TYR A 8 -23.55 10.48 -8.92
CA TYR A 8 -24.81 10.19 -8.25
C TYR A 8 -25.87 9.65 -9.23
N GLU A 9 -26.04 10.31 -10.37
CA GLU A 9 -27.00 9.92 -11.42
C GLU A 9 -26.70 8.52 -12.01
N ASN A 10 -25.43 8.11 -12.00
CA ASN A 10 -25.01 6.75 -12.40
C ASN A 10 -25.12 5.70 -11.29
N SER A 11 -25.49 6.09 -10.07
CA SER A 11 -25.64 5.17 -8.94
C SER A 11 -27.05 4.58 -8.88
N SER A 12 -27.23 3.53 -8.08
CA SER A 12 -28.57 2.99 -7.82
C SER A 12 -29.46 3.94 -7.00
N ALA A 13 -28.88 4.94 -6.32
CA ALA A 13 -29.62 5.90 -5.50
C ALA A 13 -30.46 6.88 -6.33
N ALA A 14 -30.04 7.21 -7.55
CA ALA A 14 -30.77 8.12 -8.44
C ALA A 14 -32.17 7.60 -8.84
N LYS A 15 -32.40 6.29 -8.73
CA LYS A 15 -33.74 5.68 -8.93
C LYS A 15 -34.70 5.98 -7.78
N LEU A 16 -34.18 6.38 -6.62
CA LEU A 16 -34.93 6.56 -5.38
C LEU A 16 -35.08 8.03 -4.99
N MET A 17 -34.11 8.87 -5.34
CA MET A 17 -34.09 10.28 -4.96
C MET A 17 -33.40 11.11 -6.06
N PRO A 18 -33.96 12.25 -6.49
CA PRO A 18 -33.27 13.20 -7.37
C PRO A 18 -31.98 13.77 -6.72
N PHE A 19 -31.03 14.22 -7.54
CA PHE A 19 -29.74 14.71 -7.04
C PHE A 19 -29.91 15.91 -6.10
N GLU A 20 -30.80 16.85 -6.42
CA GLU A 20 -31.03 18.06 -5.64
C GLU A 20 -31.49 17.73 -4.22
N GLU A 21 -32.42 16.78 -4.11
CA GLU A 21 -32.93 16.32 -2.82
C GLU A 21 -31.85 15.53 -2.04
N PHE A 22 -31.05 14.70 -2.71
CA PHE A 22 -29.90 14.04 -2.09
C PHE A 22 -28.88 15.07 -1.58
N TRP A 23 -28.61 16.10 -2.36
CA TRP A 23 -27.64 17.14 -2.03
C TRP A 23 -28.06 17.91 -0.78
N GLU A 24 -29.36 18.20 -0.65
CA GLU A 24 -29.93 18.85 0.53
C GLU A 24 -29.93 17.93 1.76
N LYS A 25 -30.30 16.65 1.60
CA LYS A 25 -30.38 15.68 2.72
C LYS A 25 -29.04 15.09 3.14
N GLY A 26 -28.07 15.02 2.23
CA GLY A 26 -26.74 14.44 2.42
C GLY A 26 -26.66 12.91 2.39
N VAL A 27 -27.78 12.18 2.30
CA VAL A 27 -27.79 10.70 2.34
C VAL A 27 -29.02 10.11 1.64
N VAL A 28 -28.83 8.94 1.02
CA VAL A 28 -29.91 8.08 0.51
C VAL A 28 -29.73 6.68 1.09
N THR A 29 -30.79 6.11 1.67
CA THR A 29 -30.77 4.71 2.16
C THR A 29 -31.20 3.77 1.03
N LEU A 30 -30.32 2.86 0.64
CA LEU A 30 -30.65 1.81 -0.33
C LEU A 30 -31.30 0.62 0.41
N PRO A 31 -32.49 0.15 -0.02
CA PRO A 31 -33.11 -1.01 0.60
C PRO A 31 -32.24 -2.26 0.33
N THR A 32 -32.05 -3.07 1.36
CA THR A 32 -31.43 -4.39 1.22
C THR A 32 -32.53 -5.41 0.90
N PRO A 33 -32.45 -6.18 -0.20
CA PRO A 33 -33.44 -7.20 -0.50
C PRO A 33 -33.46 -8.29 0.58
N GLU A 34 -34.65 -8.74 1.00
CA GLU A 34 -34.79 -9.77 2.04
C GLU A 34 -34.01 -11.06 1.71
N ALA A 35 -33.98 -11.44 0.43
CA ALA A 35 -33.23 -12.60 -0.06
C ALA A 35 -31.72 -12.52 0.22
N ALA A 36 -31.14 -11.32 0.37
CA ALA A 36 -29.73 -11.16 0.69
C ALA A 36 -29.37 -11.72 2.08
N HIS A 37 -30.32 -11.76 3.01
CA HIS A 37 -30.12 -12.35 4.34
C HIS A 37 -29.93 -13.87 4.31
N SER A 38 -30.28 -14.51 3.19
CA SER A 38 -30.16 -15.96 3.00
C SER A 38 -28.95 -16.35 2.14
N TRP A 39 -28.08 -15.40 1.75
CA TRP A 39 -26.94 -15.73 0.90
C TRP A 39 -25.86 -16.50 1.66
N VAL A 40 -25.44 -17.65 1.10
CA VAL A 40 -24.42 -18.52 1.69
C VAL A 40 -23.20 -18.55 0.77
N ARG A 41 -22.06 -18.06 1.26
CA ARG A 41 -20.79 -18.12 0.53
C ARG A 41 -20.46 -19.58 0.15
N HIS A 42 -20.27 -19.83 -1.15
CA HIS A 42 -20.02 -21.16 -1.74
C HIS A 42 -21.17 -22.18 -1.64
N GLY A 43 -22.39 -21.75 -1.29
CA GLY A 43 -23.56 -22.64 -1.22
C GLY A 43 -23.85 -23.37 -2.54
N ASP A 44 -23.87 -22.64 -3.65
CA ASP A 44 -24.17 -23.19 -4.98
C ASP A 44 -23.12 -24.19 -5.47
N PHE A 45 -21.83 -23.90 -5.26
CA PHE A 45 -20.74 -24.83 -5.57
C PHE A 45 -20.84 -26.11 -4.73
N ARG A 46 -21.22 -26.00 -3.45
CA ARG A 46 -21.44 -27.16 -2.60
C ARG A 46 -22.64 -28.00 -3.06
N ALA A 47 -23.72 -27.36 -3.48
CA ALA A 47 -24.95 -28.02 -3.92
C ALA A 47 -24.77 -28.74 -5.26
N ASP A 48 -24.12 -28.10 -6.23
CA ASP A 48 -23.82 -28.67 -7.53
C ASP A 48 -22.52 -28.07 -8.10
N PRO A 49 -21.36 -28.72 -7.89
CA PRO A 49 -20.06 -28.22 -8.35
C PRO A 49 -19.85 -28.36 -9.86
N VAL A 50 -20.65 -29.16 -10.56
CA VAL A 50 -20.56 -29.31 -12.02
C VAL A 50 -21.28 -28.14 -12.69
N LYS A 51 -22.46 -27.76 -12.15
CA LYS A 51 -23.23 -26.61 -12.63
C LYS A 51 -22.62 -25.27 -12.20
N ASN A 52 -22.03 -25.20 -11.00
CA ASN A 52 -21.47 -23.98 -10.43
C ASN A 52 -19.96 -24.13 -10.14
N PRO A 53 -19.13 -24.42 -11.15
CA PRO A 53 -17.70 -24.69 -10.94
C PRO A 53 -16.95 -23.45 -10.45
N LEU A 54 -15.86 -23.66 -9.73
CA LEU A 54 -14.93 -22.58 -9.38
C LEU A 54 -14.14 -22.14 -10.61
N HIS A 55 -13.63 -20.90 -10.58
CA HIS A 55 -12.78 -20.35 -11.65
C HIS A 55 -11.33 -20.84 -11.56
N THR A 56 -11.15 -22.16 -11.48
CA THR A 56 -9.86 -22.86 -11.49
C THR A 56 -9.78 -23.76 -12.72
N PRO A 57 -8.58 -24.15 -13.19
CA PRO A 57 -8.45 -25.09 -14.30
C PRO A 57 -9.27 -26.38 -14.14
N SER A 58 -9.38 -26.91 -12.92
CA SER A 58 -10.17 -28.11 -12.62
C SER A 58 -11.67 -27.87 -12.38
N GLY A 59 -12.12 -26.62 -12.25
CA GLY A 59 -13.46 -26.28 -11.77
C GLY A 59 -13.71 -26.56 -10.28
N ARG A 60 -12.68 -26.98 -9.54
CA ARG A 60 -12.73 -27.41 -8.12
C ARG A 60 -11.67 -26.69 -7.27
N ILE A 61 -11.60 -27.02 -5.99
CA ILE A 61 -10.51 -26.57 -5.10
C ILE A 61 -9.25 -27.37 -5.46
N GLU A 62 -8.19 -26.68 -5.87
CA GLU A 62 -6.92 -27.32 -6.26
C GLU A 62 -6.00 -27.46 -5.05
N MET A 63 -5.92 -28.69 -4.50
CA MET A 63 -4.92 -29.03 -3.47
C MET A 63 -3.49 -29.10 -4.04
N TYR A 64 -3.39 -29.37 -5.34
CA TYR A 64 -2.17 -29.34 -6.14
C TYR A 64 -2.42 -28.46 -7.38
N SER A 65 -1.57 -27.47 -7.62
CA SER A 65 -1.68 -26.60 -8.80
C SER A 65 -0.61 -26.93 -9.84
N ALA A 66 -1.02 -27.64 -10.89
CA ALA A 66 -0.16 -27.89 -12.06
C ALA A 66 0.27 -26.59 -12.77
N THR A 67 -0.51 -25.51 -12.62
CA THR A 67 -0.15 -24.18 -13.12
C THR A 67 1.06 -23.63 -12.38
N ILE A 68 1.10 -23.73 -11.04
CA ILE A 68 2.24 -23.30 -10.22
C ILE A 68 3.46 -24.20 -10.45
N GLU A 69 3.24 -25.52 -10.57
CA GLU A 69 4.32 -26.48 -10.87
C GLU A 69 5.12 -26.07 -12.12
N LYS A 70 4.43 -25.70 -13.20
CA LYS A 70 5.05 -25.25 -14.46
C LYS A 70 5.85 -23.96 -14.34
N MET A 71 5.62 -23.14 -13.31
CA MET A 71 6.42 -21.94 -13.05
C MET A 71 7.81 -22.28 -12.49
N ASN A 72 8.01 -23.50 -11.98
CA ASN A 72 9.28 -23.99 -11.44
C ASN A 72 9.90 -23.03 -10.40
N LEU A 73 9.07 -22.52 -9.49
CA LEU A 73 9.48 -21.56 -8.46
C LEU A 73 10.00 -22.33 -7.22
N PRO A 74 11.26 -22.11 -6.80
CA PRO A 74 11.85 -22.84 -5.67
C PRO A 74 11.20 -22.50 -4.32
N ASP A 75 10.60 -21.32 -4.20
CA ASP A 75 10.02 -20.75 -2.99
C ASP A 75 8.48 -20.75 -2.98
N CYS A 76 7.85 -21.35 -4.00
CA CYS A 76 6.39 -21.50 -4.09
C CYS A 76 6.02 -22.87 -4.69
N PRO A 77 6.08 -23.95 -3.90
CA PRO A 77 5.74 -25.29 -4.38
C PRO A 77 4.25 -25.39 -4.78
N PRO A 78 3.88 -26.30 -5.68
CA PRO A 78 2.51 -26.43 -6.21
C PRO A 78 1.48 -26.94 -5.19
N MET A 79 1.91 -27.24 -3.97
CA MET A 79 1.05 -27.60 -2.84
C MET A 79 1.60 -26.97 -1.54
N PRO A 80 0.75 -26.74 -0.52
CA PRO A 80 1.20 -26.21 0.76
C PRO A 80 2.33 -27.03 1.36
N LYS A 81 3.43 -26.37 1.69
CA LYS A 81 4.64 -26.99 2.25
C LYS A 81 5.28 -26.05 3.26
N TRP A 82 5.79 -26.59 4.35
CA TRP A 82 6.65 -25.84 5.26
C TRP A 82 7.99 -25.55 4.58
N LEU A 83 8.31 -24.26 4.48
CA LEU A 83 9.62 -23.75 4.08
C LEU A 83 10.12 -22.88 5.22
N GLU A 84 11.40 -23.02 5.58
CA GLU A 84 11.96 -22.22 6.66
C GLU A 84 12.01 -20.73 6.27
N PRO A 85 11.42 -19.82 7.07
CA PRO A 85 11.45 -18.39 6.78
C PRO A 85 12.85 -17.81 6.85
N GLY A 86 13.05 -16.65 6.22
CA GLY A 86 14.31 -15.91 6.29
C GLY A 86 14.72 -15.53 7.70
N GLU A 87 13.78 -14.97 8.46
CA GLU A 87 13.98 -14.52 9.84
C GLU A 87 12.72 -14.88 10.65
N TYR A 88 12.87 -15.71 11.68
CA TYR A 88 11.80 -16.06 12.62
C TYR A 88 12.40 -16.48 13.96
N LEU A 89 11.58 -16.62 15.01
CA LEU A 89 12.11 -16.90 16.34
C LEU A 89 12.97 -18.18 16.41
N GLY A 90 12.69 -19.19 15.60
CA GLY A 90 13.45 -20.46 15.60
C GLY A 90 14.85 -20.38 14.99
N ASN A 91 15.17 -19.33 14.21
CA ASN A 91 16.52 -19.08 13.71
C ASN A 91 17.15 -17.80 14.30
N ALA A 92 16.59 -17.30 15.41
CA ALA A 92 17.13 -16.17 16.15
C ALA A 92 18.49 -16.51 16.78
N LYS A 93 19.42 -15.56 16.71
CA LYS A 93 20.69 -15.63 17.46
C LYS A 93 20.44 -15.36 18.94
N GLU A 94 21.36 -15.79 19.79
CA GLU A 94 21.31 -15.51 21.23
C GLU A 94 21.08 -14.01 21.49
N GLY A 95 20.12 -13.69 22.35
CA GLY A 95 19.74 -12.32 22.68
C GLY A 95 18.79 -11.62 21.69
N GLN A 96 18.53 -12.16 20.50
CA GLN A 96 17.55 -11.62 19.56
C GLN A 96 16.11 -11.95 19.99
N VAL A 97 15.18 -11.13 19.51
CA VAL A 97 13.73 -11.30 19.63
C VAL A 97 13.09 -11.22 18.25
N HIS A 98 11.93 -11.85 18.12
CA HIS A 98 11.05 -11.66 16.97
C HIS A 98 10.23 -10.39 17.15
N VAL A 99 10.15 -9.58 16.10
CA VAL A 99 9.43 -8.30 16.12
C VAL A 99 8.15 -8.45 15.32
N VAL A 100 7.01 -8.23 15.97
CA VAL A 100 5.71 -8.13 15.29
C VAL A 100 5.26 -6.67 15.22
N SER A 101 4.73 -6.27 14.07
CA SER A 101 4.25 -4.91 13.83
C SER A 101 2.77 -4.84 13.45
N PRO A 102 1.86 -5.22 14.37
CA PRO A 102 0.43 -5.15 14.10
C PRO A 102 -0.03 -3.71 13.85
N HIS A 103 -1.23 -3.59 13.29
CA HIS A 103 -1.88 -2.30 13.13
C HIS A 103 -2.15 -1.65 14.50
N PRO A 104 -2.01 -0.31 14.61
CA PRO A 104 -2.25 0.40 15.86
C PRO A 104 -3.73 0.42 16.26
N TYR A 105 -3.99 0.35 17.57
CA TYR A 105 -5.35 0.44 18.12
C TYR A 105 -5.93 1.86 18.06
N MET A 106 -5.10 2.88 18.33
CA MET A 106 -5.53 4.28 18.45
C MET A 106 -5.28 5.11 17.18
N ARG A 107 -4.95 4.48 16.06
CA ARG A 107 -4.59 5.18 14.82
C ARG A 107 -5.09 4.39 13.62
N LEU A 108 -5.15 5.07 12.48
CA LEU A 108 -5.25 4.40 11.18
C LEU A 108 -3.89 4.53 10.50
N HIS A 109 -3.07 3.48 10.60
CA HIS A 109 -1.66 3.55 10.20
C HIS A 109 -0.94 4.72 10.88
N SER A 110 -0.39 5.65 10.09
CA SER A 110 0.24 6.89 10.55
C SER A 110 -0.73 8.05 10.77
N GLN A 111 -1.98 7.94 10.33
CA GLN A 111 -2.99 8.97 10.54
C GLN A 111 -3.33 9.04 12.04
N MET A 112 -3.53 10.25 12.55
CA MET A 112 -3.70 10.55 13.97
C MET A 112 -2.46 10.35 14.86
N ALA A 113 -1.29 9.94 14.33
CA ALA A 113 -0.07 9.86 15.14
C ALA A 113 0.37 11.23 15.72
N ASN A 114 0.05 12.31 15.00
CA ASN A 114 0.30 13.69 15.43
C ASN A 114 -0.79 14.26 16.36
N ALA A 115 -1.89 13.55 16.62
CA ALA A 115 -2.94 14.00 17.53
C ALA A 115 -2.45 13.89 18.99
N GLU A 116 -1.87 14.96 19.51
CA GLU A 116 -1.18 14.97 20.81
C GLU A 116 -2.01 14.43 21.98
N PRO A 117 -3.30 14.82 22.18
CA PRO A 117 -4.10 14.29 23.29
C PRO A 117 -4.22 12.77 23.25
N LEU A 118 -4.44 12.20 22.06
CA LEU A 118 -4.52 10.75 21.87
C LEU A 118 -3.17 10.09 22.08
N ARG A 119 -2.10 10.66 21.51
CA ARG A 119 -0.74 10.12 21.64
C ARG A 119 -0.25 10.06 23.09
N LYS A 120 -0.58 11.05 23.91
CA LYS A 120 -0.24 11.07 25.35
C LYS A 120 -0.80 9.88 26.13
N THR A 121 -1.88 9.25 25.66
CA THR A 121 -2.49 8.11 26.35
C THR A 121 -1.66 6.84 26.29
N TYR A 122 -0.82 6.68 25.25
CA TYR A 122 -0.07 5.44 25.03
C TYR A 122 1.45 5.63 24.99
N ALA A 123 1.93 6.80 24.56
CA ALA A 123 3.36 7.05 24.36
C ALA A 123 4.16 6.91 25.67
N VAL A 124 5.40 6.48 25.53
CA VAL A 124 6.34 6.31 26.65
C VAL A 124 7.47 7.30 26.44
N GLN A 125 7.63 8.27 27.35
CA GLN A 125 8.61 9.34 27.19
C GLN A 125 8.59 9.95 25.77
N THR A 126 7.38 10.23 25.25
CA THR A 126 7.07 10.76 23.91
C THR A 126 7.31 9.85 22.69
N ARG A 127 7.80 8.61 22.88
CA ARG A 127 8.05 7.64 21.78
C ARG A 127 7.01 6.52 21.74
N GLU A 128 6.96 5.80 20.63
CA GLU A 128 6.08 4.63 20.45
C GLU A 128 6.38 3.56 21.53
N PRO A 129 5.34 2.93 22.11
CA PRO A 129 5.51 1.85 23.07
C PRO A 129 5.96 0.55 22.40
N LEU A 130 6.96 -0.09 23.00
CA LEU A 130 7.38 -1.45 22.70
C LEU A 130 6.85 -2.38 23.78
N LEU A 131 5.88 -3.24 23.44
CA LEU A 131 5.40 -4.27 24.33
C LEU A 131 6.48 -5.36 24.46
N ILE A 132 6.95 -5.61 25.68
CA ILE A 132 8.01 -6.57 25.99
C ILE A 132 7.54 -7.53 27.09
N ASN A 133 7.88 -8.82 26.95
CA ASN A 133 7.58 -9.82 27.96
C ASN A 133 8.28 -9.53 29.31
N THR A 134 7.59 -9.80 30.42
CA THR A 134 8.12 -9.63 31.79
C THR A 134 9.46 -10.33 32.03
N GLN A 135 9.66 -11.53 31.49
CA GLN A 135 10.90 -12.30 31.66
C GLN A 135 12.04 -11.70 30.85
N ASP A 136 11.78 -11.31 29.60
CA ASP A 136 12.79 -10.69 28.74
C ASP A 136 13.23 -9.32 29.26
N ALA A 137 12.29 -8.54 29.79
CA ALA A 137 12.57 -7.28 30.45
C ALA A 137 13.45 -7.50 31.69
N LYS A 138 13.10 -8.46 32.55
CA LYS A 138 13.87 -8.81 33.76
C LYS A 138 15.30 -9.23 33.43
N LYS A 139 15.48 -10.12 32.43
CA LYS A 139 16.81 -10.59 31.98
C LYS A 139 17.72 -9.44 31.52
N ARG A 140 17.14 -8.36 31.00
CA ARG A 140 17.87 -7.21 30.42
C ARG A 140 17.88 -5.98 31.33
N GLY A 141 17.36 -6.07 32.56
CA GLY A 141 17.28 -4.95 33.49
C GLY A 141 16.38 -3.80 33.01
N ILE A 142 15.39 -4.10 32.16
CA ILE A 142 14.41 -3.15 31.62
C ILE A 142 13.18 -3.13 32.53
N ARG A 143 12.73 -1.93 32.89
CA ARG A 143 11.51 -1.67 33.66
C ARG A 143 10.46 -1.02 32.76
N ASP A 144 9.19 -1.08 33.19
CA ASP A 144 8.14 -0.32 32.50
C ASP A 144 8.49 1.17 32.49
N GLY A 145 8.30 1.81 31.34
CA GLY A 145 8.62 3.23 31.16
C GLY A 145 10.07 3.53 30.78
N ASP A 146 11.00 2.57 30.87
CA ASP A 146 12.39 2.75 30.42
C ASP A 146 12.45 2.96 28.89
N LEU A 147 13.47 3.66 28.42
CA LEU A 147 13.80 3.67 26.99
C LEU A 147 14.57 2.40 26.62
N VAL A 148 14.29 1.89 25.42
CA VAL A 148 14.89 0.70 24.83
C VAL A 148 15.37 1.04 23.43
N GLU A 149 16.56 0.55 23.10
CA GLU A 149 17.04 0.51 21.73
C GLU A 149 16.73 -0.86 21.14
N LEU A 150 15.95 -0.88 20.06
CA LEU A 150 15.63 -2.08 19.27
C LEU A 150 16.34 -1.97 17.92
N TYR A 151 17.22 -2.93 17.58
CA TYR A 151 18.13 -2.77 16.46
C TYR A 151 18.55 -4.08 15.79
N ASN A 152 18.96 -3.96 14.53
CA ASN A 152 19.66 -5.00 13.76
C ASN A 152 20.62 -4.34 12.76
N GLU A 153 21.17 -5.10 11.83
CA GLU A 153 22.10 -4.59 10.82
C GLU A 153 21.49 -3.58 9.83
N ARG A 154 20.15 -3.47 9.77
CA ARG A 154 19.44 -2.56 8.86
C ARG A 154 19.17 -1.20 9.51
N GLY A 155 19.01 -1.16 10.83
CA GLY A 155 18.75 0.08 11.54
C GLY A 155 18.49 -0.10 13.04
N ALA A 156 18.08 0.99 13.68
CA ALA A 156 17.81 1.03 15.10
C ALA A 156 16.68 2.01 15.44
N LEU A 157 15.93 1.71 16.49
CA LEU A 157 14.83 2.50 17.02
C LEU A 157 15.09 2.83 18.49
N VAL A 158 14.70 4.03 18.93
CA VAL A 158 14.57 4.38 20.35
C VAL A 158 13.09 4.46 20.69
N VAL A 159 12.63 3.53 21.52
CA VAL A 159 11.23 3.29 21.89
C VAL A 159 11.12 3.20 23.41
N GLY A 160 9.92 3.26 23.96
CA GLY A 160 9.77 3.06 25.41
C GLY A 160 9.09 1.75 25.76
N ALA A 161 9.59 1.08 26.78
CA ALA A 161 9.12 -0.22 27.21
C ALA A 161 7.73 -0.13 27.84
N ARG A 162 6.85 -1.02 27.39
CA ARG A 162 5.63 -1.44 28.08
C ARG A 162 5.78 -2.89 28.48
N VAL A 163 6.05 -3.14 29.76
CA VAL A 163 6.32 -4.49 30.26
C VAL A 163 5.00 -5.20 30.53
N SER A 164 4.79 -6.38 29.95
CA SER A 164 3.55 -7.14 30.09
C SER A 164 3.79 -8.64 29.97
N ASP A 165 2.95 -9.44 30.61
CA ASP A 165 2.89 -10.89 30.47
C ASP A 165 1.95 -11.34 29.34
N ARG A 166 1.30 -10.40 28.63
CA ARG A 166 0.37 -10.67 27.52
C ARG A 166 1.03 -10.94 26.17
N ILE A 167 2.36 -10.89 26.11
CA ILE A 167 3.16 -11.25 24.95
C ILE A 167 4.11 -12.38 25.33
N MET A 168 4.29 -13.36 24.46
CA MET A 168 5.14 -14.52 24.77
C MET A 168 6.63 -14.14 24.89
N PRO A 169 7.43 -14.85 25.68
CA PRO A 169 8.89 -14.65 25.72
C PRO A 169 9.53 -14.81 24.33
N GLY A 170 10.58 -14.03 24.08
CA GLY A 170 11.29 -13.98 22.80
C GLY A 170 10.61 -13.14 21.72
N VAL A 171 9.45 -12.55 22.00
CA VAL A 171 8.69 -11.72 21.04
C VAL A 171 8.42 -10.34 21.62
N VAL A 172 8.56 -9.32 20.79
CA VAL A 172 8.18 -7.94 21.11
C VAL A 172 7.19 -7.42 20.07
N SER A 173 6.30 -6.52 20.49
CA SER A 173 5.32 -5.89 19.61
C SER A 173 5.50 -4.38 19.62
N ILE A 174 5.55 -3.80 18.43
CA ILE A 174 5.56 -2.35 18.21
C ILE A 174 4.63 -2.03 17.05
N TYR A 175 3.62 -1.19 17.27
CA TYR A 175 2.66 -0.91 16.22
C TYR A 175 3.30 -0.18 15.04
N GLU A 176 2.80 -0.46 13.84
CA GLU A 176 3.18 0.31 12.65
C GLU A 176 2.65 1.77 12.70
N GLY A 177 3.18 2.60 11.80
CA GLY A 177 2.64 3.94 11.55
C GLY A 177 3.27 5.09 12.35
N ALA A 178 4.24 4.82 13.24
CA ALA A 178 4.97 5.90 13.92
C ALA A 178 5.74 6.77 12.90
N TRP A 179 5.71 8.10 13.07
CA TRP A 179 6.38 9.02 12.14
C TRP A 179 7.90 8.97 12.31
N PRO A 180 8.69 9.02 11.23
CA PRO A 180 10.14 8.95 11.32
C PRO A 180 10.73 10.23 11.93
N GLN A 181 11.70 10.07 12.83
CA GLN A 181 12.60 11.15 13.25
C GLN A 181 13.92 10.55 13.70
N LEU A 182 15.05 11.01 13.14
CA LEU A 182 16.38 10.52 13.51
C LEU A 182 16.94 11.30 14.70
N ASP A 183 17.50 10.59 15.69
CA ASP A 183 18.36 11.23 16.71
C ASP A 183 19.76 11.55 16.18
N SER A 184 20.56 12.20 17.03
CA SER A 184 21.97 12.56 16.75
C SER A 184 22.87 11.36 16.39
N LYS A 185 22.43 10.13 16.65
CA LYS A 185 23.16 8.88 16.36
C LYS A 185 22.61 8.14 15.15
N GLY A 186 21.62 8.71 14.44
CA GLY A 186 20.99 8.11 13.27
C GLY A 186 19.95 7.03 13.58
N ARG A 187 19.53 6.87 14.84
CA ARG A 187 18.48 5.93 15.24
C ARG A 187 17.11 6.59 15.07
N CYS A 188 16.07 5.81 14.73
CA CYS A 188 14.71 6.32 14.71
C CYS A 188 14.19 6.59 16.14
N ASN A 189 14.19 7.85 16.54
CA ASN A 189 13.78 8.35 17.86
C ASN A 189 12.27 8.62 17.96
N ASN A 190 11.48 7.72 17.40
CA ASN A 190 10.03 7.71 17.58
C ASN A 190 9.41 6.31 17.42
N GLY A 191 10.16 5.34 16.88
CA GLY A 191 9.70 3.95 16.78
C GLY A 191 9.08 3.56 15.44
N LEU A 192 9.48 4.17 14.31
CA LEU A 192 9.07 3.66 13.00
C LEU A 192 9.71 2.29 12.74
N VAL A 193 8.97 1.22 13.03
CA VAL A 193 9.45 -0.16 12.94
C VAL A 193 10.03 -0.55 11.58
N ASN A 194 9.57 0.07 10.49
CA ASN A 194 10.06 -0.23 9.15
C ASN A 194 11.55 0.14 8.92
N PHE A 195 12.19 0.83 9.86
CA PHE A 195 13.65 1.03 9.85
C PHE A 195 14.45 -0.27 10.07
N ILE A 196 13.83 -1.31 10.62
CA ILE A 196 14.48 -2.60 10.91
C ILE A 196 13.88 -3.78 10.14
N THR A 197 12.86 -3.56 9.33
CA THR A 197 12.22 -4.59 8.49
C THR A 197 13.00 -4.82 7.20
N SER A 198 12.89 -6.02 6.63
CA SER A 198 13.48 -6.30 5.31
C SER A 198 12.52 -5.95 4.17
N SER A 199 13.07 -5.64 2.99
CA SER A 199 12.30 -5.51 1.74
C SER A 199 12.26 -6.81 0.95
N ARG A 200 12.41 -7.97 1.63
CA ARG A 200 12.42 -9.28 0.97
C ARG A 200 11.02 -9.58 0.41
N PRO A 201 10.90 -10.03 -0.84
CA PRO A 201 9.62 -10.49 -1.39
C PRO A 201 9.18 -11.80 -0.72
N ALA A 202 7.86 -12.01 -0.64
CA ALA A 202 7.29 -13.23 -0.07
C ALA A 202 7.66 -14.50 -0.85
N SER A 203 7.68 -14.43 -2.18
CA SER A 203 8.11 -15.51 -3.07
C SER A 203 8.31 -14.99 -4.50
N GLY A 204 8.87 -15.83 -5.36
CA GLY A 204 8.87 -15.69 -6.81
C GLY A 204 7.49 -15.41 -7.40
N LEU A 205 6.42 -15.92 -6.77
CA LEU A 205 5.05 -15.82 -7.28
C LEU A 205 4.43 -14.43 -7.05
N THR A 206 4.39 -13.96 -5.80
CA THR A 206 3.60 -12.77 -5.44
C THR A 206 4.43 -11.51 -5.32
N GLN A 207 5.73 -11.63 -5.04
CA GLN A 207 6.62 -10.50 -4.74
C GLN A 207 6.08 -9.54 -3.65
N ALA A 208 5.18 -10.03 -2.79
CA ALA A 208 4.51 -9.22 -1.78
C ALA A 208 5.40 -8.93 -0.55
N THR A 209 4.95 -8.01 0.30
CA THR A 209 5.65 -7.62 1.53
C THR A 209 5.75 -8.74 2.57
N THR A 210 6.83 -8.75 3.35
CA THR A 210 7.11 -9.72 4.42
C THR A 210 7.48 -9.05 5.75
N ALA A 211 6.92 -7.87 6.05
CA ALA A 211 7.35 -7.01 7.16
C ALA A 211 7.52 -7.68 8.54
N ASN A 212 6.72 -8.70 8.88
CA ASN A 212 6.83 -9.47 10.14
C ASN A 212 7.94 -10.54 10.12
N THR A 213 8.64 -10.73 9.01
CA THR A 213 9.89 -11.53 8.94
C THR A 213 11.02 -10.63 9.44
N CYS A 214 11.08 -10.43 10.76
CA CYS A 214 12.00 -9.49 11.39
C CYS A 214 12.53 -10.03 12.73
N LEU A 215 13.86 -10.06 12.83
CA LEU A 215 14.59 -10.30 14.08
C LEU A 215 15.37 -9.05 14.45
N ALA A 216 15.44 -8.78 15.76
CA ALA A 216 16.20 -7.66 16.30
C ALA A 216 16.79 -7.99 17.67
N SER A 217 17.88 -7.32 18.02
CA SER A 217 18.39 -7.29 19.40
C SER A 217 17.76 -6.11 20.13
N LEU A 218 17.68 -6.19 21.47
CA LEU A 218 17.22 -5.07 22.27
C LEU A 218 18.04 -4.89 23.55
N ARG A 219 18.24 -3.63 23.94
CA ARG A 219 18.95 -3.25 25.17
C ARG A 219 18.32 -2.01 25.80
N LYS A 220 18.53 -1.80 27.10
CA LYS A 220 18.16 -0.55 27.76
C LYS A 220 18.91 0.62 27.10
N CYS A 221 18.19 1.67 26.72
CA CYS A 221 18.77 2.87 26.12
C CYS A 221 19.02 3.91 27.23
N THR A 222 20.29 4.24 27.44
CA THR A 222 20.73 5.21 28.47
C THR A 222 21.29 6.50 27.87
N ASP A 223 21.28 6.62 26.55
CA ASP A 223 21.94 7.67 25.78
C ASP A 223 21.01 8.26 24.69
N ALA A 224 19.70 8.22 24.89
CA ALA A 224 18.74 8.85 23.99
C ALA A 224 18.94 10.39 23.99
N ASP A 225 18.69 11.02 22.86
CA ASP A 225 18.71 12.48 22.78
C ASP A 225 17.75 13.11 23.82
N PRO A 226 18.17 14.19 24.49
CA PRO A 226 17.31 14.90 25.43
C PRO A 226 16.13 15.55 24.71
N GLY A 227 15.03 15.76 25.44
CA GLY A 227 13.86 16.48 24.93
C GLY A 227 12.83 15.62 24.17
N GLY A 228 13.02 14.30 24.09
CA GLY A 228 12.01 13.41 23.52
C GLY A 228 12.08 13.22 22.00
N SER A 229 11.00 12.69 21.43
CA SER A 229 10.82 12.65 19.98
C SER A 229 10.46 14.03 19.43
N LYS A 230 11.07 14.39 18.29
CA LYS A 230 10.75 15.61 17.54
C LYS A 230 9.87 15.35 16.33
N ALA A 231 9.38 14.12 16.13
CA ALA A 231 8.67 13.70 14.92
C ALA A 231 7.41 14.52 14.58
N TYR A 232 6.81 15.16 15.59
CA TYR A 232 5.58 15.94 15.44
C TYR A 232 5.80 17.44 15.60
N GLN A 233 7.06 17.88 15.71
CA GLN A 233 7.37 19.31 15.72
C GLN A 233 7.29 19.84 14.30
N ALA A 234 6.73 21.03 14.14
CA ALA A 234 6.75 21.71 12.85
C ALA A 234 8.21 21.94 12.42
N PRO A 235 8.53 21.78 11.12
CA PRO A 235 9.87 22.08 10.62
C PRO A 235 10.20 23.56 10.88
N GLN A 236 11.49 23.85 11.09
CA GLN A 236 11.94 25.24 11.17
C GLN A 236 11.75 25.91 9.81
N ILE A 237 11.01 27.00 9.78
CA ILE A 237 10.85 27.82 8.58
C ILE A 237 12.08 28.69 8.44
N ILE A 238 12.95 28.33 7.48
CA ILE A 238 14.11 29.15 7.12
C ILE A 238 13.67 30.06 5.95
N GLN A 239 13.48 31.34 6.22
CA GLN A 239 13.29 32.33 5.16
C GLN A 239 14.64 32.63 4.49
N LYS A 240 14.96 31.87 3.44
CA LYS A 240 16.10 32.15 2.55
C LYS A 240 15.58 32.91 1.34
N THR A 241 15.70 34.23 1.35
CA THR A 241 15.33 35.12 0.23
C THR A 241 16.22 34.96 -1.00
N ASP A 242 17.40 34.35 -0.85
CA ASP A 242 18.40 34.23 -1.94
C ASP A 242 18.49 32.81 -2.53
N LEU A 243 17.53 31.92 -2.22
CA LEU A 243 17.43 30.61 -2.89
C LEU A 243 16.98 30.84 -4.33
N LYS A 244 17.95 30.94 -5.25
CA LYS A 244 17.69 30.84 -6.68
C LYS A 244 17.37 29.38 -6.99
N ILE A 245 16.12 29.14 -7.39
CA ILE A 245 15.75 27.87 -8.01
C ILE A 245 16.43 27.89 -9.39
N ASP A 246 17.42 27.01 -9.56
CA ASP A 246 18.04 26.80 -10.85
C ASP A 246 17.10 25.94 -11.71
N GLU A 247 16.40 26.59 -12.63
CA GLU A 247 15.44 25.92 -13.52
C GLU A 247 16.12 24.88 -14.43
N ASP A 248 17.43 25.00 -14.68
CA ASP A 248 18.21 24.05 -15.47
C ASP A 248 18.33 22.69 -14.78
N VAL A 249 18.30 22.64 -13.44
CA VAL A 249 18.34 21.39 -12.64
C VAL A 249 17.13 20.51 -12.96
N PHE A 250 15.98 21.13 -13.24
CA PHE A 250 14.76 20.41 -13.57
C PHE A 250 14.70 20.02 -15.05
N GLY A 251 15.62 20.52 -15.88
CA GLY A 251 15.70 20.20 -17.29
C GLY A 251 14.39 20.46 -18.04
N LEU A 252 13.64 21.50 -17.63
CA LEU A 252 12.29 21.75 -18.13
C LEU A 252 12.31 22.05 -19.63
N GLU A 253 13.33 22.75 -20.12
CA GLU A 253 13.53 22.97 -21.56
C GLU A 253 13.81 21.65 -22.30
N ARG A 254 14.62 20.75 -21.73
CA ARG A 254 14.87 19.42 -22.31
C ARG A 254 13.60 18.58 -22.32
N ALA A 255 12.78 18.62 -21.26
CA ALA A 255 11.51 17.91 -21.21
C ALA A 255 10.51 18.46 -22.24
N ALA A 256 10.45 19.78 -22.40
CA ALA A 256 9.65 20.44 -23.42
C ALA A 256 10.12 20.09 -24.84
N ALA A 257 11.42 20.18 -25.12
CA ALA A 257 12.01 19.84 -26.41
C ALA A 257 11.87 18.35 -26.76
N LEU A 258 12.02 17.44 -25.80
CA LEU A 258 11.78 16.01 -26.00
C LEU A 258 10.30 15.73 -26.30
N ARG A 259 9.38 16.42 -25.61
CA ARG A 259 7.94 16.32 -25.85
C ARG A 259 7.57 16.89 -27.22
N GLU A 260 8.12 18.05 -27.59
CA GLU A 260 7.90 18.68 -28.90
C GLU A 260 8.44 17.81 -30.03
N LYS A 261 9.67 17.31 -29.90
CA LYS A 261 10.28 16.40 -30.88
C LYS A 261 9.51 15.08 -30.99
N ALA A 262 9.05 14.52 -29.87
CA ALA A 262 8.23 13.31 -29.87
C ALA A 262 6.87 13.54 -30.54
N LEU A 263 6.26 14.72 -30.37
CA LEU A 263 5.00 15.08 -31.01
C LEU A 263 5.15 15.49 -32.48
N ALA A 264 6.28 16.05 -32.89
CA ALA A 264 6.49 16.57 -34.25
C ALA A 264 6.33 15.50 -35.33
N SER A 265 6.72 14.25 -35.04
CA SER A 265 6.62 13.10 -35.96
C SER A 265 5.27 12.37 -35.92
N MET A 266 4.37 12.72 -34.99
CA MET A 266 3.14 11.98 -34.77
C MET A 266 2.00 12.42 -35.69
N SER A 267 1.19 11.46 -36.11
CA SER A 267 -0.07 11.74 -36.81
C SER A 267 -1.05 12.51 -35.91
N PRO A 268 -2.05 13.24 -36.47
CA PRO A 268 -3.07 13.91 -35.66
C PRO A 268 -3.79 12.96 -34.67
N GLY A 269 -4.09 11.72 -35.10
CA GLY A 269 -4.71 10.71 -34.25
C GLY A 269 -3.82 10.23 -33.12
N GLU A 270 -2.53 10.04 -33.39
CA GLU A 270 -1.52 9.63 -32.40
C GLU A 270 -1.30 10.70 -31.33
N LYS A 271 -1.26 11.99 -31.73
CA LYS A 271 -1.17 13.12 -30.80
C LYS A 271 -2.33 13.14 -29.83
N ILE A 272 -3.56 13.03 -30.35
CA ILE A 272 -4.77 13.04 -29.52
C ILE A 272 -4.79 11.83 -28.58
N PHE A 273 -4.38 10.66 -29.07
CA PHE A 273 -4.29 9.45 -28.26
C PHE A 273 -3.38 9.66 -27.04
N TYR A 274 -2.12 10.03 -27.24
CA TYR A 274 -1.18 10.19 -26.14
C TYR A 274 -1.48 11.40 -25.24
N GLN A 275 -2.01 12.50 -25.77
CA GLN A 275 -2.27 13.70 -24.97
C GLN A 275 -3.57 13.64 -24.15
N ARG A 276 -4.58 12.90 -24.61
CA ARG A 276 -5.93 12.95 -24.00
C ARG A 276 -6.46 11.58 -23.61
N CYS A 277 -6.11 10.52 -24.33
CA CYS A 277 -6.64 9.17 -24.06
C CYS A 277 -5.80 8.36 -23.06
N THR A 278 -4.53 8.72 -22.84
CA THR A 278 -3.63 7.97 -21.95
C THR A 278 -3.38 8.59 -20.58
N VAL A 279 -3.93 9.78 -20.33
CA VAL A 279 -3.67 10.58 -19.12
C VAL A 279 -4.19 9.90 -17.84
N CYS A 280 -5.24 9.07 -17.94
CA CYS A 280 -5.89 8.48 -16.77
C CYS A 280 -5.19 7.23 -16.20
N HIS A 281 -4.38 6.51 -16.97
CA HIS A 281 -3.76 5.24 -16.52
C HIS A 281 -2.41 4.92 -17.19
N GLY A 282 -1.73 5.93 -17.72
CA GLY A 282 -0.47 5.79 -18.44
C GLY A 282 -0.65 5.36 -19.91
N PRO A 283 0.35 5.64 -20.77
CA PRO A 283 0.34 5.31 -22.18
C PRO A 283 0.34 3.80 -22.39
N ARG A 284 -0.71 3.29 -23.06
CA ARG A 284 -0.78 1.90 -23.53
C ARG A 284 -0.25 1.84 -24.95
N ASP A 285 0.60 0.86 -25.22
CA ASP A 285 1.10 0.58 -26.56
C ASP A 285 -0.04 0.01 -27.43
N PRO A 286 -0.40 0.65 -28.57
CA PRO A 286 -1.39 0.15 -29.52
C PRO A 286 -1.20 -1.32 -29.92
N ALA A 287 0.05 -1.79 -30.00
CA ALA A 287 0.39 -3.14 -30.45
C ALA A 287 0.07 -4.24 -29.43
N GLN A 288 -0.41 -3.89 -28.22
CA GLN A 288 -0.79 -4.86 -27.20
C GLN A 288 -2.21 -5.42 -27.39
N PHE A 289 -3.03 -4.78 -28.23
CA PHE A 289 -4.44 -5.14 -28.38
C PHE A 289 -4.81 -5.32 -29.85
N THR A 290 -5.76 -6.23 -30.12
CA THR A 290 -6.31 -6.43 -31.46
C THR A 290 -7.30 -5.33 -31.85
N PRO A 291 -7.61 -5.14 -33.15
CA PRO A 291 -8.65 -4.22 -33.59
C PRO A 291 -9.98 -4.40 -32.85
N ARG A 292 -10.41 -5.65 -32.64
CA ARG A 292 -11.64 -5.95 -31.89
C ARG A 292 -11.60 -5.49 -30.43
N GLN A 293 -10.45 -5.65 -29.76
CA GLN A 293 -10.26 -5.18 -28.39
C GLN A 293 -10.25 -3.65 -28.32
N TRP A 294 -9.58 -2.99 -29.27
CA TRP A 294 -9.58 -1.52 -29.36
C TRP A 294 -10.97 -0.94 -29.61
N GLN A 295 -11.83 -1.61 -30.39
CA GLN A 295 -13.23 -1.19 -30.55
C GLN A 295 -13.99 -1.16 -29.23
N GLY A 296 -13.78 -2.16 -28.36
CA GLY A 296 -14.37 -2.18 -27.01
C GLY A 296 -13.77 -1.11 -26.09
N ILE A 297 -12.44 -0.95 -26.09
CA ILE A 297 -11.75 0.01 -25.24
C ILE A 297 -12.16 1.45 -25.58
N THR A 298 -12.19 1.79 -26.87
CA THR A 298 -12.48 3.15 -27.36
C THR A 298 -13.89 3.64 -27.00
N GLN A 299 -14.87 2.74 -26.86
CA GLN A 299 -16.24 3.10 -26.42
C GLN A 299 -16.26 3.75 -25.03
N SER A 300 -15.38 3.32 -24.12
CA SER A 300 -15.26 3.90 -22.78
C SER A 300 -14.21 5.00 -22.69
N MET A 301 -13.15 4.90 -23.50
CA MET A 301 -12.02 5.84 -23.49
C MET A 301 -12.36 7.19 -24.12
N PHE A 302 -13.05 7.21 -25.26
CA PHE A 302 -13.32 8.46 -25.99
C PHE A 302 -14.25 9.44 -25.26
N PRO A 303 -15.35 8.99 -24.62
CA PRO A 303 -16.18 9.90 -23.82
C PRO A 303 -15.41 10.51 -22.64
N ARG A 304 -14.57 9.71 -21.97
CA ARG A 304 -13.75 10.17 -20.85
C ARG A 304 -12.66 11.17 -21.27
N ALA A 305 -12.10 10.99 -22.46
CA ALA A 305 -11.15 11.91 -23.06
C ALA A 305 -11.82 13.17 -23.67
N GLY A 306 -13.16 13.22 -23.72
CA GLY A 306 -13.94 14.33 -24.25
C GLY A 306 -13.76 14.55 -25.76
N LEU A 307 -13.51 13.48 -26.53
CA LEU A 307 -13.26 13.61 -27.97
C LEU A 307 -14.54 13.92 -28.75
N ASN A 308 -14.47 14.79 -29.76
CA ASN A 308 -15.53 14.99 -30.75
C ASN A 308 -15.49 13.89 -31.85
N GLU A 309 -16.47 13.83 -32.74
CA GLU A 309 -16.56 12.75 -33.75
C GLU A 309 -15.38 12.72 -34.74
N GLU A 310 -14.81 13.87 -35.12
CA GLU A 310 -13.63 13.91 -35.99
C GLU A 310 -12.39 13.40 -35.26
N GLU A 311 -12.20 13.81 -34.01
CA GLU A 311 -11.09 13.34 -33.17
C GLU A 311 -11.18 11.84 -32.89
N LYS A 312 -12.39 11.32 -32.63
CA LYS A 312 -12.63 9.87 -32.47
C LYS A 312 -12.23 9.09 -33.71
N LYS A 313 -12.51 9.62 -34.90
CA LYS A 313 -12.13 9.00 -36.17
C LYS A 313 -10.61 8.93 -36.32
N LEU A 314 -9.93 10.05 -36.09
CA LEU A 314 -8.46 10.13 -36.20
C LEU A 314 -7.75 9.19 -35.22
N VAL A 315 -8.18 9.15 -33.95
CA VAL A 315 -7.59 8.24 -32.96
C VAL A 315 -7.89 6.78 -33.31
N ARG A 316 -9.09 6.48 -33.80
CA ARG A 316 -9.44 5.11 -34.21
C ARG A 316 -8.59 4.64 -35.38
N GLU A 317 -8.39 5.47 -36.40
CA GLU A 317 -7.52 5.15 -37.54
C GLU A 317 -6.09 4.83 -37.08
N PHE A 318 -5.52 5.67 -36.21
CA PHE A 318 -4.20 5.41 -35.61
C PHE A 318 -4.15 4.07 -34.86
N LEU A 319 -5.14 3.80 -34.00
CA LEU A 319 -5.18 2.56 -33.21
C LEU A 319 -5.34 1.32 -34.08
N MET A 320 -6.17 1.36 -35.12
CA MET A 320 -6.36 0.21 -36.01
C MET A 320 -5.10 -0.09 -36.83
N GLN A 321 -4.37 0.95 -37.28
CA GLN A 321 -3.13 0.79 -38.04
C GLN A 321 -1.99 0.20 -37.21
N ASN A 322 -2.00 0.42 -35.90
CA ASN A 322 -0.93 0.01 -34.99
C ASN A 322 -1.36 -1.13 -34.03
N ALA A 323 -2.53 -1.72 -34.26
CA ALA A 323 -3.03 -2.84 -33.47
C ALA A 323 -2.26 -4.13 -33.76
N LYS A 324 -2.25 -5.05 -32.79
CA LYS A 324 -1.81 -6.42 -33.02
C LYS A 324 -2.69 -7.09 -34.08
N PRO A 325 -2.16 -7.90 -35.01
CA PRO A 325 -2.98 -8.74 -35.86
C PRO A 325 -3.95 -9.61 -35.04
N GLU A 326 -5.09 -9.95 -35.64
CA GLU A 326 -6.06 -10.87 -35.01
C GLU A 326 -5.49 -12.27 -34.78
#